data_AF-G8XF43-F1
#
_entry.id   AF-G8XF43-F1
#
_cell.length_a   1.000
_cell.length_b   1.000
_cell.length_c   1.000
_cell.angle_alpha   90.00
_cell.angle_beta   90.00
_cell.angle_gamma   90.00
#
_symmetry.space_group_name_H-M   'P 1'
#
loop_
_entity.id
_entity.type
_entity.pdbx_description
1 polymer ?
#
loop_
_entity_poly.entity_id
_entity_poly.type
_entity_poly.pdbx_seq_one_letter_code
_entity_poly.pdbx_strand_id
1 'polypeptide(L)'
;MSFTRQQGDVSKGRSKNPAGPAGSHRSTTDSPTRSSPGATTVASASSRVSCARAMARSTNGECGRPGWASLAVTTSGPKRRPSTGTPGTAEVAGHLDAHLDRRPGRPRGGHAPDAVADPFKTRGPAPAYRRGMAWINDTVIERAGRFLWASGRVLEQRRFAFLFGDEDDPAGVLTALDAYRGRDGGYAYGLEPDVRGPAPQPIALPAALAVLEETGALDASRARRLCDWLAGVTAPDGGVPAVLPTLRPYPRPPWLPISGEPHGELLATGQILGPLLRLGVDHPWPRTATEFCRAAVEGLRQTHPYEVRAAVAFLDAAPDRTWARRQAERLGDLVREQRLVLLDPDHPERVRLAPGYAPGEYHLPHDVAPRPDSLARAWFTDAQTRRGLRHLAAAQREDGGWPITWARWSATTEVEARPGVTLAALLTLRAYDRTP
;
A
#
# COMPACT_ATOMS: atom_id res chain seq x y z
N MET A 1 -22.95 -35.47 58.07
CA MET A 1 -22.36 -34.33 58.81
C MET A 1 -22.30 -33.16 57.83
N SER A 2 -23.41 -32.54 57.41
CA SER A 2 -24.54 -31.97 58.19
C SER A 2 -24.14 -30.68 58.92
N PHE A 3 -24.53 -29.52 58.38
CA PHE A 3 -25.44 -28.52 59.00
C PHE A 3 -25.84 -27.51 57.89
N THR A 4 -27.07 -27.56 57.36
CA THR A 4 -28.27 -26.76 57.74
C THR A 4 -28.12 -25.26 57.36
N ARG A 5 -28.82 -24.63 56.41
CA ARG A 5 -30.23 -24.63 55.89
C ARG A 5 -31.15 -23.57 56.55
N GLN A 6 -31.45 -22.50 55.79
CA GLN A 6 -32.63 -21.62 55.81
C GLN A 6 -32.54 -20.77 54.53
N GLN A 7 -33.46 -20.71 53.56
CA GLN A 7 -34.85 -21.15 53.33
C GLN A 7 -35.99 -20.32 53.96
N GLY A 8 -36.88 -19.84 53.07
CA GLY A 8 -38.16 -19.15 53.33
C GLY A 8 -38.20 -17.71 52.79
N ASP A 9 -39.24 -17.22 52.10
CA ASP A 9 -40.36 -17.86 51.38
C ASP A 9 -40.96 -16.82 50.39
N VAL A 10 -41.22 -17.13 49.10
CA VAL A 10 -42.54 -17.49 48.52
C VAL A 10 -43.66 -16.46 48.82
N SER A 11 -44.13 -15.67 47.84
CA SER A 11 -45.35 -15.92 47.05
C SER A 11 -45.51 -14.88 45.92
N LYS A 12 -45.75 -15.25 44.65
CA LYS A 12 -47.09 -15.43 43.99
C LYS A 12 -48.07 -14.26 44.20
N GLY A 13 -48.68 -13.63 43.20
CA GLY A 13 -48.55 -13.73 41.73
C GLY A 13 -49.88 -13.49 40.99
N ARG A 14 -49.85 -13.33 39.65
CA ARG A 14 -51.00 -13.34 38.68
C ARG A 14 -52.11 -12.27 38.91
N SER A 15 -52.89 -11.82 37.92
CA SER A 15 -52.86 -11.84 36.44
C SER A 15 -54.14 -11.14 35.94
N LYS A 16 -54.12 -10.50 34.75
CA LYS A 16 -55.16 -10.50 33.69
C LYS A 16 -55.36 -9.15 32.98
N ASN A 17 -55.00 -9.13 31.69
CA ASN A 17 -55.65 -8.38 30.59
C ASN A 17 -57.05 -8.99 30.29
N PRO A 18 -57.87 -8.52 29.30
CA PRO A 18 -57.71 -7.40 28.32
C PRO A 18 -58.97 -6.48 28.15
N ALA A 19 -58.88 -5.47 27.27
CA ALA A 19 -59.86 -5.08 26.21
C ALA A 19 -59.96 -3.54 25.95
N GLY A 20 -60.10 -3.13 24.68
CA GLY A 20 -60.57 -1.78 24.26
C GLY A 20 -62.08 -1.77 23.97
N PRO A 21 -62.66 -0.98 23.01
CA PRO A 21 -62.06 -0.01 22.05
C PRO A 21 -62.89 1.31 21.83
N ALA A 22 -62.56 2.10 20.78
CA ALA A 22 -63.30 3.26 20.20
C ALA A 22 -63.52 4.51 21.10
N GLY A 23 -63.79 5.76 20.67
CA GLY A 23 -63.96 6.49 19.39
C GLY A 23 -64.55 7.91 19.68
N SER A 24 -64.71 8.92 18.81
CA SER A 24 -64.26 9.22 17.42
C SER A 24 -64.78 10.61 16.96
N HIS A 25 -64.17 11.27 15.93
CA HIS A 25 -64.72 12.38 15.09
C HIS A 25 -64.87 13.80 15.71
N ARG A 26 -64.90 14.96 14.99
CA ARG A 26 -64.95 15.43 13.55
C ARG A 26 -64.12 16.76 13.48
N SER A 27 -63.28 17.16 12.50
CA SER A 27 -63.37 17.40 11.03
C SER A 27 -64.14 18.65 10.56
N THR A 28 -63.51 19.53 9.75
CA THR A 28 -64.02 20.24 8.53
C THR A 28 -62.92 21.16 7.93
N THR A 29 -62.42 20.88 6.70
CA THR A 29 -62.56 21.67 5.42
C THR A 29 -61.75 22.98 5.36
N ASP A 30 -60.90 23.29 4.35
CA ASP A 30 -61.29 23.50 2.95
C ASP A 30 -60.12 23.55 1.92
N SER A 31 -60.49 23.38 0.64
CA SER A 31 -59.79 23.68 -0.63
C SER A 31 -60.81 23.42 -1.76
N PRO A 32 -60.72 23.98 -3.00
CA PRO A 32 -59.59 24.70 -3.64
C PRO A 32 -60.00 25.96 -4.46
N THR A 33 -59.03 26.65 -5.10
CA THR A 33 -59.29 27.44 -6.34
C THR A 33 -58.11 27.43 -7.31
N ARG A 34 -58.44 27.42 -8.61
CA ARG A 34 -57.51 27.46 -9.76
C ARG A 34 -57.10 28.90 -10.09
N SER A 35 -55.91 29.10 -10.67
CA SER A 35 -55.76 29.82 -11.96
C SER A 35 -54.33 29.84 -12.53
N SER A 36 -54.17 29.26 -13.72
CA SER A 36 -53.28 29.76 -14.78
C SER A 36 -54.19 30.15 -15.96
N PRO A 37 -53.85 31.15 -16.79
CA PRO A 37 -53.04 30.86 -17.98
C PRO A 37 -52.11 32.01 -18.44
N GLY A 38 -51.18 31.69 -19.33
CA GLY A 38 -50.33 32.69 -19.99
C GLY A 38 -49.23 32.02 -20.83
N ALA A 39 -49.54 31.73 -22.10
CA ALA A 39 -48.63 31.05 -23.01
C ALA A 39 -48.06 32.02 -24.06
N THR A 40 -46.77 31.88 -24.37
CA THR A 40 -46.23 32.23 -25.69
C THR A 40 -45.22 31.16 -26.13
N THR A 41 -45.42 30.66 -27.34
CA THR A 41 -44.52 29.76 -28.10
C THR A 41 -43.15 30.43 -28.36
N VAL A 42 -42.07 29.74 -28.74
CA VAL A 42 -41.83 29.18 -30.09
C VAL A 42 -40.87 27.96 -30.05
N ALA A 43 -41.23 26.95 -30.85
CA ALA A 43 -40.45 25.97 -31.65
C ALA A 43 -38.89 26.04 -31.66
N SER A 44 -38.09 25.02 -32.05
CA SER A 44 -38.31 23.61 -32.46
C SER A 44 -36.93 23.00 -32.78
N ALA A 45 -36.68 21.73 -32.46
CA ALA A 45 -36.01 20.78 -33.36
C ALA A 45 -36.02 19.35 -32.77
N SER A 46 -36.63 18.42 -33.50
CA SER A 46 -36.65 16.99 -33.15
C SER A 46 -35.48 16.23 -33.77
N SER A 47 -35.01 15.17 -33.11
CA SER A 47 -34.59 13.97 -33.83
C SER A 47 -34.88 12.71 -33.00
N ARG A 48 -35.66 11.80 -33.58
CA ARG A 48 -35.84 10.42 -33.11
C ARG A 48 -35.22 9.51 -34.16
N VAL A 49 -34.44 8.52 -33.75
CA VAL A 49 -34.11 7.37 -34.59
C VAL A 49 -34.41 6.09 -33.82
N SER A 50 -35.03 5.14 -34.52
CA SER A 50 -35.71 3.98 -33.95
C SER A 50 -34.77 2.89 -33.44
N CYS A 51 -35.22 2.16 -32.43
CA CYS A 51 -34.63 0.90 -32.00
C CYS A 51 -35.11 -0.23 -32.92
N ALA A 52 -34.19 -0.99 -33.53
CA ALA A 52 -34.51 -2.15 -34.37
C ALA A 52 -34.06 -3.44 -33.69
N ARG A 53 -35.01 -4.35 -33.42
CA ARG A 53 -34.74 -5.74 -33.04
C ARG A 53 -34.37 -6.55 -34.29
N ALA A 54 -33.34 -7.38 -34.18
CA ALA A 54 -33.14 -8.52 -35.08
C ALA A 54 -32.89 -9.78 -34.25
N MET A 55 -33.63 -10.85 -34.54
CA MET A 55 -33.31 -12.22 -34.10
C MET A 55 -32.87 -13.04 -35.31
N ALA A 56 -31.79 -13.80 -35.16
CA ALA A 56 -31.46 -14.94 -36.01
C ALA A 56 -30.84 -16.04 -35.13
N ARG A 57 -31.07 -17.30 -35.48
CA ARG A 57 -30.60 -18.50 -34.75
C ARG A 57 -29.64 -19.30 -35.63
N SER A 58 -29.02 -20.33 -35.04
CA SER A 58 -28.33 -21.45 -35.72
C SER A 58 -26.90 -21.11 -36.22
N THR A 59 -25.87 -21.98 -36.15
CA THR A 59 -25.80 -23.40 -35.72
C THR A 59 -24.38 -23.78 -35.26
N ASN A 60 -24.27 -24.93 -34.58
CA ASN A 60 -23.08 -25.71 -34.15
C ASN A 60 -21.71 -25.49 -34.84
N GLY A 61 -20.64 -25.62 -34.03
CA GLY A 61 -19.27 -25.93 -34.45
C GLY A 61 -18.39 -26.27 -33.24
N GLU A 62 -17.83 -27.49 -33.19
CA GLU A 62 -17.04 -28.00 -32.06
C GLU A 62 -15.56 -27.59 -32.09
N CYS A 63 -14.88 -27.79 -30.94
CA CYS A 63 -13.45 -28.10 -30.80
C CYS A 63 -12.38 -27.10 -31.27
N GLY A 64 -11.46 -26.77 -30.37
CA GLY A 64 -10.13 -26.23 -30.74
C GLY A 64 -9.46 -25.37 -29.67
N ARG A 65 -8.60 -25.97 -28.84
CA ARG A 65 -7.52 -25.23 -28.17
C ARG A 65 -6.45 -24.84 -29.20
N PRO A 66 -5.82 -23.66 -29.08
CA PRO A 66 -4.46 -23.47 -29.55
C PRO A 66 -3.52 -23.09 -28.39
N GLY A 67 -2.51 -23.90 -28.16
CA GLY A 67 -1.29 -23.46 -27.47
C GLY A 67 -0.47 -22.56 -28.41
N TRP A 68 0.21 -21.56 -27.86
CA TRP A 68 1.00 -20.62 -28.66
C TRP A 68 2.46 -21.06 -28.69
N ALA A 69 2.94 -21.43 -29.88
CA ALA A 69 4.34 -21.71 -30.16
C ALA A 69 5.05 -20.46 -30.69
N SER A 70 6.35 -20.36 -30.45
CA SER A 70 7.20 -19.23 -30.84
C SER A 70 7.22 -18.93 -32.33
N LEU A 71 7.28 -17.65 -32.67
CA LEU A 71 7.76 -17.17 -33.97
C LEU A 71 8.92 -16.20 -33.75
N ALA A 72 10.12 -16.65 -34.11
CA ALA A 72 11.29 -15.80 -34.28
C ALA A 72 11.26 -15.19 -35.68
N VAL A 73 11.63 -13.91 -35.82
CA VAL A 73 11.79 -13.24 -37.11
C VAL A 73 13.23 -12.75 -37.26
N THR A 74 13.91 -13.28 -38.26
CA THR A 74 15.20 -12.80 -38.77
C THR A 74 15.02 -12.31 -40.20
N THR A 75 15.38 -11.06 -40.50
CA THR A 75 15.74 -10.65 -41.87
C THR A 75 16.81 -9.56 -41.86
N SER A 76 17.62 -9.58 -42.91
CA SER A 76 18.84 -8.79 -43.12
C SER A 76 18.56 -7.46 -43.84
N GLY A 77 19.47 -6.48 -43.66
CA GLY A 77 19.50 -5.26 -44.47
C GLY A 77 20.56 -5.28 -45.60
N PRO A 78 20.68 -4.20 -46.39
CA PRO A 78 21.80 -3.97 -47.33
C PRO A 78 22.77 -2.86 -46.88
N LYS A 79 23.82 -2.59 -47.67
CA LYS A 79 25.09 -1.96 -47.23
C LYS A 79 25.73 -1.08 -48.33
N ARG A 80 26.56 -0.08 -47.95
CA ARG A 80 27.57 0.70 -48.77
C ARG A 80 27.03 1.87 -49.64
N ARG A 81 27.76 2.97 -49.94
CA ARG A 81 29.11 3.51 -49.53
C ARG A 81 29.22 5.06 -49.80
N PRO A 82 30.32 5.78 -49.41
CA PRO A 82 30.41 7.26 -49.33
C PRO A 82 31.38 7.95 -50.32
N SER A 83 31.52 9.28 -50.19
CA SER A 83 32.55 10.18 -50.75
C SER A 83 32.72 11.44 -49.86
N THR A 84 33.66 12.40 -50.04
CA THR A 84 35.16 12.39 -50.04
C THR A 84 35.65 13.86 -49.91
N GLY A 85 36.77 14.16 -49.23
CA GLY A 85 37.48 15.45 -49.38
C GLY A 85 38.31 15.97 -48.18
N THR A 86 39.63 16.12 -48.37
CA THR A 86 40.66 16.74 -47.47
C THR A 86 41.49 17.75 -48.34
N PRO A 87 42.71 18.30 -48.04
CA PRO A 87 43.67 18.15 -46.92
C PRO A 87 44.33 19.46 -46.38
N GLY A 88 45.33 19.34 -45.49
CA GLY A 88 46.33 20.40 -45.17
C GLY A 88 46.93 20.34 -43.74
N THR A 89 47.70 19.31 -43.35
CA THR A 89 49.19 19.27 -43.34
C THR A 89 49.94 20.33 -42.50
N ALA A 90 50.50 19.94 -41.35
CA ALA A 90 51.86 20.28 -40.91
C ALA A 90 52.32 19.33 -39.78
N GLU A 91 53.53 18.82 -39.87
CA GLU A 91 54.16 17.87 -38.95
C GLU A 91 55.62 18.31 -38.72
N VAL A 92 56.05 18.47 -37.46
CA VAL A 92 57.48 18.58 -37.08
C VAL A 92 57.68 17.93 -35.71
N ALA A 93 58.79 17.22 -35.53
CA ALA A 93 59.11 16.39 -34.37
C ALA A 93 60.42 16.80 -33.65
N GLY A 94 60.68 16.20 -32.48
CA GLY A 94 61.97 16.22 -31.77
C GLY A 94 62.14 17.35 -30.74
N HIS A 95 63.01 17.24 -29.73
CA HIS A 95 63.84 16.08 -29.32
C HIS A 95 64.26 16.20 -27.83
N LEU A 96 64.37 15.02 -27.20
CA LEU A 96 65.18 14.52 -26.08
C LEU A 96 66.05 15.37 -25.11
N ASP A 97 66.35 14.67 -23.99
CA ASP A 97 67.43 14.79 -22.97
C ASP A 97 67.38 15.95 -21.96
N ALA A 98 67.48 15.79 -20.62
CA ALA A 98 68.00 14.79 -19.66
C ALA A 98 69.39 15.11 -19.07
N HIS A 99 69.46 15.32 -17.74
CA HIS A 99 70.38 14.64 -16.79
C HIS A 99 70.42 15.28 -15.38
N LEU A 100 70.32 14.42 -14.35
CA LEU A 100 71.22 14.23 -13.18
C LEU A 100 71.58 15.44 -12.26
N ASP A 101 71.84 15.29 -10.95
CA ASP A 101 71.66 14.24 -9.91
C ASP A 101 72.08 14.85 -8.53
N ARG A 102 72.00 14.09 -7.43
CA ARG A 102 72.65 14.22 -6.10
C ARG A 102 71.77 14.54 -4.88
N ARG A 103 71.49 13.47 -4.14
CA ARG A 103 71.48 13.40 -2.65
C ARG A 103 72.90 13.00 -2.17
N PRO A 104 73.26 12.88 -0.86
CA PRO A 104 72.42 12.80 0.35
C PRO A 104 72.90 13.57 1.62
N GLY A 105 72.07 13.56 2.67
CA GLY A 105 72.47 13.97 4.03
C GLY A 105 71.33 13.96 5.06
N ARG A 106 71.52 13.28 6.20
CA ARG A 106 70.63 13.23 7.40
C ARG A 106 71.49 12.72 8.58
N PRO A 107 71.09 12.83 9.87
CA PRO A 107 70.13 13.74 10.51
C PRO A 107 70.74 14.50 11.73
N ARG A 108 70.00 15.45 12.34
CA ARG A 108 69.96 15.65 13.82
C ARG A 108 68.91 16.67 14.26
N GLY A 109 68.04 16.25 15.19
CA GLY A 109 67.43 17.04 16.28
C GLY A 109 66.45 18.19 15.95
N GLY A 110 65.35 18.26 16.72
CA GLY A 110 64.63 19.53 16.95
C GLY A 110 63.12 19.54 16.70
N HIS A 111 62.37 19.25 17.77
CA HIS A 111 60.98 19.69 18.09
C HIS A 111 59.85 19.54 17.04
N ALA A 112 58.77 18.89 17.46
CA ALA A 112 57.48 18.89 16.77
C ALA A 112 56.57 20.00 17.35
N PRO A 113 55.84 20.76 16.52
CA PRO A 113 54.81 21.70 16.97
C PRO A 113 53.45 21.01 17.20
N ASP A 114 52.58 21.74 17.90
CA ASP A 114 51.36 21.30 18.57
C ASP A 114 50.32 20.53 17.75
N ALA A 115 49.62 19.63 18.45
CA ALA A 115 48.47 18.92 17.93
C ALA A 115 47.23 19.82 17.90
N VAL A 116 46.67 20.03 16.70
CA VAL A 116 45.34 20.62 16.54
C VAL A 116 44.28 19.58 16.95
N ALA A 117 43.68 19.79 18.12
CA ALA A 117 42.56 18.97 18.59
C ALA A 117 41.25 19.40 17.90
N ASP A 118 40.56 18.44 17.29
CA ASP A 118 39.22 18.61 16.72
C ASP A 118 38.17 18.79 17.84
N PRO A 119 37.42 19.91 17.89
CA PRO A 119 36.47 20.19 18.96
C PRO A 119 35.14 19.39 18.87
N PHE A 120 34.88 18.63 17.81
CA PHE A 120 33.61 17.91 17.63
C PHE A 120 33.52 16.52 18.32
N LYS A 121 34.10 16.37 19.51
CA LYS A 121 33.94 15.15 20.35
C LYS A 121 33.65 15.43 21.82
N THR A 122 32.36 15.58 22.13
CA THR A 122 31.81 15.36 23.47
C THR A 122 30.81 14.20 23.44
N ARG A 123 31.29 12.98 23.78
CA ARG A 123 30.39 11.86 24.13
C ARG A 123 29.95 12.00 25.59
N GLY A 124 28.69 12.37 25.81
CA GLY A 124 28.05 12.17 27.11
C GLY A 124 27.91 10.67 27.45
N PRO A 125 27.82 10.29 28.73
CA PRO A 125 27.60 8.91 29.12
C PRO A 125 26.19 8.46 28.70
N ALA A 126 26.11 7.42 27.87
CA ALA A 126 24.84 6.84 27.47
C ALA A 126 24.13 6.18 28.68
N PRO A 127 22.80 6.32 28.83
CA PRO A 127 22.06 5.60 29.85
C PRO A 127 22.13 4.09 29.56
N ALA A 128 22.30 3.29 30.61
CA ALA A 128 22.43 1.84 30.51
C ALA A 128 21.09 1.19 30.12
N TYR A 129 20.82 1.12 28.81
CA TYR A 129 19.64 0.44 28.28
C TYR A 129 19.77 -1.08 28.37
N ARG A 130 18.69 -1.73 28.81
CA ARG A 130 18.60 -3.19 28.97
C ARG A 130 18.72 -3.87 27.60
N ARG A 131 19.47 -4.98 27.51
CA ARG A 131 19.68 -5.74 26.26
C ARG A 131 18.42 -6.51 25.82
N GLY A 132 17.48 -5.81 25.21
CA GLY A 132 16.75 -6.36 24.05
C GLY A 132 17.65 -6.30 22.81
N MET A 133 17.45 -7.19 21.84
CA MET A 133 18.06 -7.00 20.50
C MET A 133 17.29 -5.89 19.81
N ALA A 134 17.89 -4.70 19.72
CA ALA A 134 17.39 -3.65 18.84
C ALA A 134 17.60 -4.09 17.38
N TRP A 135 16.51 -4.28 16.66
CA TRP A 135 16.47 -4.58 15.23
C TRP A 135 17.00 -3.40 14.40
N ILE A 136 16.77 -2.18 14.88
CA ILE A 136 17.28 -0.94 14.30
C ILE A 136 18.40 -0.34 15.16
N ASN A 137 19.40 0.26 14.51
CA ASN A 137 20.45 1.05 15.16
C ASN A 137 20.91 2.18 14.22
N ASP A 138 21.71 3.10 14.74
CA ASP A 138 22.17 4.29 14.00
C ASP A 138 22.82 3.94 12.66
N THR A 139 23.63 2.89 12.58
CA THR A 139 24.28 2.44 11.34
C THR A 139 23.28 1.92 10.31
N VAL A 140 22.22 1.22 10.75
CA VAL A 140 21.13 0.76 9.86
C VAL A 140 20.35 1.97 9.31
N ILE A 141 20.05 2.95 10.16
CA ILE A 141 19.34 4.18 9.80
C ILE A 141 20.19 5.03 8.85
N GLU A 142 21.46 5.26 9.15
CA GLU A 142 22.40 6.07 8.35
C GLU A 142 22.57 5.47 6.93
N ARG A 143 22.72 4.14 6.83
CA ARG A 143 22.77 3.44 5.53
C ARG A 143 21.48 3.62 4.74
N ALA A 144 20.32 3.46 5.39
CA ALA A 144 19.04 3.66 4.75
C ALA A 144 18.82 5.12 4.32
N GLY A 145 19.27 6.09 5.11
CA GLY A 145 19.28 7.51 4.77
C GLY A 145 20.12 7.78 3.53
N ARG A 146 21.37 7.27 3.47
CA ARG A 146 22.24 7.38 2.28
C ARG A 146 21.57 6.82 1.02
N PHE A 147 20.89 5.66 1.12
CA PHE A 147 20.10 5.11 0.02
C PHE A 147 18.95 6.05 -0.39
N LEU A 148 18.19 6.57 0.58
CA LEU A 148 17.03 7.42 0.34
C LEU A 148 17.41 8.78 -0.26
N TRP A 149 18.52 9.38 0.15
CA TRP A 149 19.06 10.60 -0.48
C TRP A 149 19.54 10.37 -1.92
N ALA A 150 20.07 9.18 -2.22
CA ALA A 150 20.59 8.85 -3.54
C ALA A 150 19.53 8.31 -4.54
N SER A 151 18.40 7.78 -4.06
CA SER A 151 17.42 7.06 -4.90
C SER A 151 15.95 7.31 -4.56
N GLY A 152 15.64 7.96 -3.43
CA GLY A 152 14.28 8.30 -3.06
C GLY A 152 13.69 9.40 -3.95
N ARG A 153 12.39 9.32 -4.24
CA ARG A 153 11.62 10.46 -4.76
C ARG A 153 11.53 11.51 -3.64
N VAL A 154 11.15 12.74 -3.98
CA VAL A 154 10.99 13.84 -3.00
C VAL A 154 10.08 13.43 -1.83
N LEU A 155 9.04 12.64 -2.10
CA LEU A 155 8.15 12.10 -1.07
C LEU A 155 8.90 11.20 -0.06
N GLU A 156 9.61 10.16 -0.52
CA GLU A 156 10.33 9.26 0.40
C GLU A 156 11.51 9.94 1.11
N GLN A 157 12.18 10.91 0.45
CA GLN A 157 13.20 11.73 1.10
C GLN A 157 12.62 12.56 2.26
N ARG A 158 11.50 13.26 2.03
CA ARG A 158 10.79 14.01 3.09
C ARG A 158 10.27 13.10 4.20
N ARG A 159 9.69 11.94 3.85
CA ARG A 159 9.26 10.95 4.84
C ARG A 159 10.41 10.47 5.71
N PHE A 160 11.61 10.25 5.14
CA PHE A 160 12.77 9.85 5.92
C PHE A 160 13.24 10.95 6.88
N ALA A 161 13.35 12.20 6.39
CA ALA A 161 13.69 13.36 7.20
C ALA A 161 12.76 13.50 8.42
N PHE A 162 11.45 13.35 8.19
CA PHE A 162 10.41 13.43 9.22
C PHE A 162 10.37 12.22 10.18
N LEU A 163 10.58 11.01 9.67
CA LEU A 163 10.44 9.78 10.48
C LEU A 163 11.70 9.40 11.25
N PHE A 164 12.88 9.79 10.77
CA PHE A 164 14.20 9.32 11.26
C PHE A 164 15.29 10.40 11.31
N GLY A 165 15.01 11.62 10.85
CA GLY A 165 15.91 12.77 10.96
C GLY A 165 15.39 13.81 11.97
N ASP A 166 15.79 15.07 11.76
CA ASP A 166 15.50 16.20 12.65
C ASP A 166 14.29 17.05 12.20
N GLU A 167 13.57 16.69 11.13
CA GLU A 167 12.33 17.41 10.72
C GLU A 167 11.15 16.95 11.59
N ASP A 168 10.51 17.86 12.33
CA ASP A 168 9.34 17.58 13.18
C ASP A 168 8.01 18.09 12.59
N ASP A 169 8.05 19.00 11.61
CA ASP A 169 6.89 19.49 10.86
C ASP A 169 6.54 18.59 9.67
N PRO A 170 5.33 17.99 9.61
CA PRO A 170 4.90 17.18 8.47
C PRO A 170 4.66 17.98 7.17
N ALA A 171 4.60 19.32 7.19
CA ALA A 171 4.22 20.14 6.03
C ALA A 171 5.04 19.86 4.76
N GLY A 172 6.34 19.57 4.89
CA GLY A 172 7.21 19.18 3.76
C GLY A 172 6.80 17.84 3.15
N VAL A 173 6.47 16.85 3.98
CA VAL A 173 5.96 15.54 3.56
C VAL A 173 4.61 15.69 2.85
N LEU A 174 3.71 16.48 3.43
CA LEU A 174 2.35 16.68 2.91
C LEU A 174 2.33 17.43 1.58
N THR A 175 3.25 18.39 1.39
CA THR A 175 3.44 19.09 0.12
C THR A 175 3.92 18.13 -0.98
N ALA A 176 4.87 17.24 -0.65
CA ALA A 176 5.34 16.21 -1.58
C ALA A 176 4.25 15.17 -1.90
N LEU A 177 3.40 14.81 -0.93
CA LEU A 177 2.26 13.91 -1.14
C LEU A 177 1.16 14.56 -2.00
N ASP A 178 0.83 15.83 -1.76
CA ASP A 178 -0.22 16.54 -2.48
C ASP A 178 0.11 16.75 -3.97
N ALA A 179 1.39 16.67 -4.37
CA ALA A 179 1.79 16.63 -5.78
C ALA A 179 1.25 15.40 -6.54
N TYR A 180 0.87 14.32 -5.84
CA TYR A 180 0.25 13.12 -6.41
C TYR A 180 -1.29 13.16 -6.35
N ARG A 181 -1.90 14.17 -5.70
CA ARG A 181 -3.34 14.24 -5.47
C ARG A 181 -4.06 14.81 -6.69
N GLY A 182 -5.03 14.06 -7.22
CA GLY A 182 -5.97 14.54 -8.23
C GLY A 182 -6.95 15.57 -7.65
N ARG A 183 -7.56 16.37 -8.52
CA ARG A 183 -8.51 17.44 -8.13
C ARG A 183 -9.65 16.92 -7.24
N ASP A 184 -10.12 15.71 -7.53
CA ASP A 184 -11.31 15.13 -6.92
C ASP A 184 -11.02 14.40 -5.60
N GLY A 185 -9.74 14.28 -5.17
CA GLY A 185 -9.35 13.69 -3.88
C GLY A 185 -8.63 12.33 -3.96
N GLY A 186 -8.78 11.59 -5.06
CA GLY A 186 -7.98 10.39 -5.33
C GLY A 186 -6.51 10.70 -5.66
N TYR A 187 -5.66 9.66 -5.71
CA TYR A 187 -4.20 9.79 -5.94
C TYR A 187 -3.76 9.10 -7.24
N ALA A 188 -2.78 9.69 -7.93
CA ALA A 188 -2.33 9.33 -9.28
C ALA A 188 -0.80 9.50 -9.44
N TYR A 189 -0.32 9.80 -10.66
CA TYR A 189 1.03 10.25 -10.98
C TYR A 189 2.16 9.30 -10.56
N GLY A 190 1.87 8.00 -10.44
CA GLY A 190 2.86 7.00 -10.02
C GLY A 190 3.18 7.01 -8.53
N LEU A 191 2.29 7.51 -7.66
CA LEU A 191 2.44 7.36 -6.21
C LEU A 191 2.68 5.89 -5.83
N GLU A 192 1.81 5.02 -6.36
CA GLU A 192 2.03 3.58 -6.48
C GLU A 192 3.00 3.30 -7.66
N PRO A 193 4.22 2.79 -7.41
CA PRO A 193 5.25 2.53 -8.42
C PRO A 193 4.89 1.52 -9.52
N ASP A 194 3.76 0.80 -9.47
CA ASP A 194 3.30 -0.04 -10.57
C ASP A 194 2.34 0.63 -11.57
N VAL A 195 1.66 1.74 -11.23
CA VAL A 195 0.72 2.39 -12.17
C VAL A 195 1.22 3.77 -12.61
N ARG A 196 0.93 4.19 -13.83
CA ARG A 196 1.33 5.52 -14.35
C ARG A 196 0.12 6.31 -14.84
N GLY A 197 0.35 7.61 -15.08
CA GLY A 197 -0.62 8.54 -15.64
C GLY A 197 -1.33 9.43 -14.61
N PRO A 198 -2.10 10.43 -15.08
CA PRO A 198 -2.79 11.42 -14.26
C PRO A 198 -4.13 10.92 -13.69
N ALA A 199 -4.65 9.78 -14.14
CA ALA A 199 -5.95 9.27 -13.70
C ALA A 199 -5.85 8.62 -12.30
N PRO A 200 -6.56 9.12 -11.28
CA PRO A 200 -6.50 8.55 -9.93
C PRO A 200 -6.94 7.08 -9.87
N GLN A 201 -6.26 6.26 -9.05
CA GLN A 201 -6.51 4.82 -8.93
C GLN A 201 -6.63 4.38 -7.46
N PRO A 202 -7.52 3.41 -7.13
CA PRO A 202 -7.64 2.89 -5.76
C PRO A 202 -6.33 2.26 -5.26
N ILE A 203 -5.58 1.56 -6.12
CA ILE A 203 -4.26 0.98 -5.79
C ILE A 203 -3.22 2.00 -5.29
N ALA A 204 -3.38 3.30 -5.58
CA ALA A 204 -2.48 4.35 -5.08
C ALA A 204 -2.81 4.82 -3.65
N LEU A 205 -4.01 4.53 -3.15
CA LEU A 205 -4.47 5.01 -1.84
C LEU A 205 -3.76 4.40 -0.63
N PRO A 206 -3.37 3.12 -0.59
CA PRO A 206 -2.62 2.56 0.53
C PRO A 206 -1.31 3.33 0.81
N ALA A 207 -0.60 3.72 -0.26
CA ALA A 207 0.59 4.55 -0.16
C ALA A 207 0.26 5.96 0.38
N ALA A 208 -0.79 6.62 -0.12
CA ALA A 208 -1.22 7.92 0.38
C ALA A 208 -1.63 7.86 1.86
N LEU A 209 -2.45 6.88 2.23
CA LEU A 209 -2.96 6.70 3.59
C LEU A 209 -1.83 6.42 4.58
N ALA A 210 -0.85 5.57 4.23
CA ALA A 210 0.33 5.34 5.08
C ALA A 210 1.06 6.64 5.43
N VAL A 211 1.28 7.54 4.47
CA VAL A 211 1.91 8.85 4.70
C VAL A 211 1.04 9.75 5.59
N LEU A 212 -0.28 9.73 5.39
CA LEU A 212 -1.21 10.54 6.17
C LEU A 212 -1.36 10.05 7.61
N GLU A 213 -1.20 8.74 7.85
CA GLU A 213 -1.13 8.16 9.20
C GLU A 213 0.21 8.42 9.88
N GLU A 214 1.32 8.29 9.14
CA GLU A 214 2.67 8.64 9.61
C GLU A 214 2.75 10.09 10.13
N THR A 215 2.08 11.02 9.43
CA THR A 215 2.07 12.46 9.72
C THR A 215 0.91 12.92 10.61
N GLY A 216 -0.04 12.05 10.94
CA GLY A 216 -1.28 12.42 11.65
C GLY A 216 -2.20 13.39 10.88
N ALA A 217 -1.97 13.58 9.58
CA ALA A 217 -2.53 14.68 8.79
C ALA A 217 -3.75 14.30 7.93
N LEU A 218 -4.47 13.25 8.30
CA LEU A 218 -5.75 12.90 7.69
C LEU A 218 -6.90 13.63 8.41
N ASP A 219 -6.92 14.95 8.25
CA ASP A 219 -8.00 15.80 8.77
C ASP A 219 -9.36 15.48 8.14
N ALA A 220 -10.44 15.91 8.81
CA ALA A 220 -11.81 15.66 8.37
C ALA A 220 -12.12 16.19 6.95
N SER A 221 -11.45 17.24 6.47
CA SER A 221 -11.65 17.77 5.12
C SER A 221 -10.97 16.89 4.07
N ARG A 222 -9.75 16.41 4.33
CA ARG A 222 -9.01 15.50 3.44
C ARG A 222 -9.68 14.12 3.41
N ALA A 223 -10.11 13.63 4.57
CA ALA A 223 -10.85 12.39 4.70
C ALA A 223 -12.18 12.44 3.94
N ARG A 224 -12.96 13.53 4.08
CA ARG A 224 -14.21 13.71 3.35
C ARG A 224 -14.00 13.69 1.83
N ARG A 225 -13.09 14.52 1.29
CA ARG A 225 -12.79 14.54 -0.16
C ARG A 225 -12.36 13.17 -0.70
N LEU A 226 -11.56 12.43 0.07
CA LEU A 226 -11.18 11.07 -0.30
C LEU A 226 -12.40 10.13 -0.31
N CYS A 227 -13.28 10.22 0.69
CA CYS A 227 -14.48 9.41 0.74
C CYS A 227 -15.54 9.80 -0.31
N ASP A 228 -15.62 11.07 -0.71
CA ASP A 228 -16.43 11.55 -1.83
C ASP A 228 -15.95 10.90 -3.14
N TRP A 229 -14.63 10.92 -3.39
CA TRP A 229 -14.02 10.24 -4.53
C TRP A 229 -14.27 8.74 -4.53
N LEU A 230 -14.06 8.09 -3.38
CA LEU A 230 -14.28 6.65 -3.20
C LEU A 230 -15.74 6.28 -3.48
N ALA A 231 -16.71 7.06 -3.00
CA ALA A 231 -18.13 6.84 -3.30
C ALA A 231 -18.43 6.94 -4.81
N GLY A 232 -17.77 7.85 -5.53
CA GLY A 232 -17.88 7.98 -6.99
C GLY A 232 -17.27 6.82 -7.80
N VAL A 233 -16.40 5.99 -7.19
CA VAL A 233 -15.72 4.86 -7.86
C VAL A 233 -16.03 3.49 -7.22
N THR A 234 -16.99 3.44 -6.30
CA THR A 234 -17.46 2.22 -5.63
C THR A 234 -18.33 1.40 -6.60
N ALA A 235 -18.07 0.10 -6.67
CA ALA A 235 -18.82 -0.84 -7.47
C ALA A 235 -20.20 -1.15 -6.83
N PRO A 236 -21.16 -1.73 -7.58
CA PRO A 236 -22.51 -2.01 -7.06
C PRO A 236 -22.58 -2.96 -5.85
N ASP A 237 -21.52 -3.71 -5.56
CA ASP A 237 -21.38 -4.58 -4.39
C ASP A 237 -20.90 -3.84 -3.12
N GLY A 238 -20.57 -2.55 -3.21
CA GLY A 238 -20.12 -1.72 -2.10
C GLY A 238 -18.61 -1.70 -1.87
N GLY A 239 -17.83 -2.46 -2.63
CA GLY A 239 -16.37 -2.39 -2.61
C GLY A 239 -15.81 -1.47 -3.69
N VAL A 240 -14.49 -1.22 -3.65
CA VAL A 240 -13.77 -0.57 -4.75
C VAL A 240 -12.89 -1.60 -5.48
N PRO A 241 -12.74 -1.51 -6.81
CA PRO A 241 -11.80 -2.35 -7.56
C PRO A 241 -10.36 -1.96 -7.22
N ALA A 242 -9.38 -2.82 -7.55
CA ALA A 242 -7.97 -2.46 -7.45
C ALA A 242 -7.60 -1.32 -8.41
N VAL A 243 -8.10 -1.38 -9.65
CA VAL A 243 -7.88 -0.36 -10.69
C VAL A 243 -9.13 -0.05 -11.48
N LEU A 244 -9.22 1.19 -11.96
CA LEU A 244 -10.37 1.70 -12.70
C LEU A 244 -10.16 1.59 -14.22
N PRO A 245 -11.25 1.55 -15.01
CA PRO A 245 -11.18 1.61 -16.48
C PRO A 245 -10.40 2.81 -17.03
N THR A 246 -10.27 3.89 -16.25
CA THR A 246 -9.49 5.09 -16.58
C THR A 246 -7.99 4.84 -16.68
N LEU A 247 -7.47 3.73 -16.14
CA LEU A 247 -6.05 3.34 -16.27
C LEU A 247 -5.70 2.78 -17.66
N ARG A 248 -6.70 2.40 -18.49
CA ARG A 248 -6.48 1.76 -19.81
C ARG A 248 -5.45 2.46 -20.71
N PRO A 249 -5.42 3.81 -20.82
CA PRO A 249 -4.48 4.51 -21.71
C PRO A 249 -3.04 4.57 -21.20
N TYR A 250 -2.76 4.13 -19.96
CA TYR A 250 -1.48 4.40 -19.29
C TYR A 250 -0.68 3.12 -18.97
N PRO A 251 0.66 3.24 -18.86
CA PRO A 251 1.53 2.12 -18.48
C PRO A 251 1.17 1.51 -17.12
N ARG A 252 1.21 0.17 -17.08
CA ARG A 252 1.01 -0.68 -15.89
C ARG A 252 1.61 -2.07 -16.15
N PRO A 253 1.83 -2.91 -15.12
CA PRO A 253 2.24 -4.29 -15.32
C PRO A 253 1.21 -5.14 -16.08
N PRO A 254 1.65 -6.19 -16.81
CA PRO A 254 0.77 -7.06 -17.58
C PRO A 254 -0.12 -7.96 -16.69
N TRP A 255 0.26 -8.20 -15.43
CA TRP A 255 -0.52 -8.95 -14.45
C TRP A 255 -1.61 -8.12 -13.75
N LEU A 256 -1.79 -6.85 -14.13
CA LEU A 256 -2.84 -5.97 -13.61
C LEU A 256 -3.96 -5.79 -14.66
N PRO A 257 -4.93 -6.74 -14.73
CA PRO A 257 -6.03 -6.66 -15.67
C PRO A 257 -6.93 -5.48 -15.33
N ILE A 258 -7.57 -4.91 -16.34
CA ILE A 258 -8.61 -3.88 -16.14
C ILE A 258 -9.93 -4.46 -16.62
N SER A 259 -10.86 -4.67 -15.69
CA SER A 259 -12.22 -5.12 -16.01
C SER A 259 -12.97 -4.06 -16.84
N GLY A 260 -13.83 -4.51 -17.75
CA GLY A 260 -14.84 -3.64 -18.37
C GLY A 260 -15.95 -3.28 -17.39
N GLU A 261 -16.23 -4.18 -16.45
CA GLU A 261 -17.24 -4.10 -15.40
C GLU A 261 -16.52 -4.26 -14.05
N PRO A 262 -16.10 -3.16 -13.40
CA PRO A 262 -15.38 -3.22 -12.13
C PRO A 262 -16.29 -3.75 -11.01
N HIS A 263 -15.75 -4.66 -10.20
CA HIS A 263 -16.35 -5.16 -8.97
C HIS A 263 -15.49 -4.76 -7.77
N GLY A 264 -16.04 -4.82 -6.58
CA GLY A 264 -15.31 -4.59 -5.34
C GLY A 264 -14.28 -5.69 -5.11
N GLU A 265 -13.06 -5.29 -4.73
CA GLU A 265 -11.99 -6.22 -4.37
C GLU A 265 -11.63 -6.02 -2.89
N LEU A 266 -11.56 -7.11 -2.11
CA LEU A 266 -11.10 -7.06 -0.72
C LEU A 266 -9.64 -6.58 -0.64
N LEU A 267 -8.83 -7.00 -1.62
CA LEU A 267 -7.47 -6.53 -1.84
C LEU A 267 -7.37 -5.00 -1.83
N ALA A 268 -8.28 -4.27 -2.48
CA ALA A 268 -8.27 -2.80 -2.50
C ALA A 268 -9.00 -2.21 -1.30
N THR A 269 -10.24 -2.65 -1.09
CA THR A 269 -11.17 -2.04 -0.13
C THR A 269 -10.68 -2.17 1.31
N GLY A 270 -10.13 -3.32 1.71
CA GLY A 270 -9.73 -3.58 3.10
C GLY A 270 -8.58 -2.69 3.57
N GLN A 271 -7.54 -2.52 2.74
CA GLN A 271 -6.39 -1.67 3.05
C GLN A 271 -6.68 -0.17 2.97
N ILE A 272 -7.69 0.25 2.20
CA ILE A 272 -8.18 1.64 2.16
C ILE A 272 -9.05 1.93 3.40
N LEU A 273 -9.93 1.00 3.75
CA LEU A 273 -10.90 1.17 4.83
C LEU A 273 -10.26 1.14 6.22
N GLY A 274 -9.24 0.30 6.44
CA GLY A 274 -8.57 0.16 7.74
C GLY A 274 -8.10 1.49 8.35
N PRO A 275 -7.30 2.30 7.62
CA PRO A 275 -6.93 3.67 8.04
C PRO A 275 -8.13 4.58 8.34
N LEU A 276 -9.13 4.60 7.45
CA LEU A 276 -10.30 5.47 7.58
C LEU A 276 -11.17 5.12 8.79
N LEU A 277 -11.27 3.82 9.15
CA LEU A 277 -11.95 3.37 10.37
C LEU A 277 -11.20 3.78 11.64
N ARG A 278 -9.85 3.67 11.67
CA ARG A 278 -9.03 4.08 12.82
C ARG A 278 -9.15 5.57 13.15
N LEU A 279 -9.50 6.39 12.16
CA LEU A 279 -9.69 7.83 12.28
C LEU A 279 -11.13 8.25 12.57
N GLY A 280 -12.11 7.33 12.52
CA GLY A 280 -13.51 7.64 12.80
C GLY A 280 -14.15 8.64 11.83
N VAL A 281 -13.84 8.54 10.54
CA VAL A 281 -14.30 9.50 9.52
C VAL A 281 -15.82 9.53 9.40
N ASP A 282 -16.42 10.70 9.61
CA ASP A 282 -17.86 10.95 9.41
C ASP A 282 -18.20 11.10 7.92
N HIS A 283 -18.51 9.97 7.29
CA HIS A 283 -19.01 9.86 5.92
C HIS A 283 -19.82 8.55 5.76
N PRO A 284 -20.77 8.45 4.80
CA PRO A 284 -21.49 7.19 4.54
C PRO A 284 -20.60 6.05 4.00
N TRP A 285 -19.61 6.36 3.15
CA TRP A 285 -18.80 5.36 2.43
C TRP A 285 -18.13 4.30 3.33
N PRO A 286 -17.46 4.63 4.46
CA PRO A 286 -16.91 3.63 5.37
C PRO A 286 -17.92 2.57 5.86
N ARG A 287 -19.23 2.89 5.94
CA ARG A 287 -20.27 1.92 6.30
C ARG A 287 -20.48 0.89 5.18
N THR A 288 -20.70 1.36 3.95
CA THR A 288 -20.86 0.52 2.76
C THR A 288 -19.63 -0.37 2.54
N ALA A 289 -18.43 0.21 2.62
CA ALA A 289 -17.18 -0.53 2.50
C ALA A 289 -16.97 -1.54 3.65
N THR A 290 -17.45 -1.24 4.87
CA THR A 290 -17.44 -2.19 6.00
C THR A 290 -18.34 -3.38 5.71
N GLU A 291 -19.56 -3.16 5.21
CA GLU A 291 -20.49 -4.23 4.85
C GLU A 291 -19.89 -5.17 3.79
N PHE A 292 -19.30 -4.59 2.73
CA PHE A 292 -18.54 -5.33 1.71
C PHE A 292 -17.38 -6.12 2.33
N CYS A 293 -16.51 -5.48 3.13
CA CYS A 293 -15.34 -6.16 3.69
C CYS A 293 -15.71 -7.25 4.70
N ARG A 294 -16.80 -7.10 5.47
CA ARG A 294 -17.32 -8.16 6.35
C ARG A 294 -17.74 -9.38 5.52
N ALA A 295 -18.57 -9.17 4.49
CA ALA A 295 -19.05 -10.24 3.63
C ALA A 295 -17.90 -10.94 2.88
N ALA A 296 -16.94 -10.17 2.34
CA ALA A 296 -15.78 -10.71 1.65
C ALA A 296 -14.91 -11.58 2.57
N VAL A 297 -14.56 -11.10 3.78
CA VAL A 297 -13.78 -11.86 4.77
C VAL A 297 -14.52 -13.13 5.22
N GLU A 298 -15.84 -13.06 5.44
CA GLU A 298 -16.67 -14.23 5.77
C GLU A 298 -16.74 -15.25 4.62
N GLY A 299 -16.69 -14.78 3.37
CA GLY A 299 -16.67 -15.60 2.16
C GLY A 299 -15.35 -16.30 1.85
N LEU A 300 -14.21 -15.89 2.45
CA LEU A 300 -12.89 -16.45 2.13
C LEU A 300 -12.80 -17.96 2.39
N ARG A 301 -12.56 -18.72 1.31
CA ARG A 301 -12.28 -20.18 1.32
C ARG A 301 -10.92 -20.53 0.71
N GLN A 302 -10.43 -19.69 -0.19
CA GLN A 302 -9.07 -19.66 -0.72
C GLN A 302 -8.69 -18.17 -0.82
N THR A 303 -7.40 -17.85 -0.78
CA THR A 303 -6.92 -16.45 -0.78
C THR A 303 -5.46 -16.41 -1.21
N HIS A 304 -4.87 -15.21 -1.28
CA HIS A 304 -3.46 -14.99 -1.59
C HIS A 304 -2.85 -13.94 -0.64
N PRO A 305 -1.52 -13.91 -0.46
CA PRO A 305 -0.87 -13.06 0.54
C PRO A 305 -1.27 -11.57 0.52
N TYR A 306 -1.39 -10.92 -0.63
CA TYR A 306 -1.83 -9.52 -0.69
C TYR A 306 -3.27 -9.30 -0.17
N GLU A 307 -4.21 -10.22 -0.45
CA GLU A 307 -5.58 -10.13 0.07
C GLU A 307 -5.62 -10.39 1.58
N VAL A 308 -4.82 -11.34 2.08
CA VAL A 308 -4.63 -11.57 3.53
C VAL A 308 -4.18 -10.27 4.21
N ARG A 309 -3.21 -9.55 3.64
CA ARG A 309 -2.71 -8.27 4.19
C ARG A 309 -3.81 -7.19 4.22
N ALA A 310 -4.60 -7.08 3.16
CA ALA A 310 -5.74 -6.14 3.10
C ALA A 310 -6.85 -6.51 4.10
N ALA A 311 -7.14 -7.81 4.26
CA ALA A 311 -8.09 -8.31 5.25
C ALA A 311 -7.62 -8.03 6.69
N VAL A 312 -6.34 -8.24 7.00
CA VAL A 312 -5.77 -7.90 8.32
C VAL A 312 -5.84 -6.39 8.59
N ALA A 313 -5.49 -5.54 7.61
CA ALA A 313 -5.57 -4.09 7.76
C ALA A 313 -7.00 -3.61 8.10
N PHE A 314 -8.04 -4.24 7.53
CA PHE A 314 -9.43 -4.01 7.92
C PHE A 314 -9.76 -4.59 9.29
N LEU A 315 -9.41 -5.85 9.57
CA LEU A 315 -9.73 -6.54 10.82
C LEU A 315 -9.08 -5.87 12.04
N ASP A 316 -7.88 -5.34 11.91
CA ASP A 316 -7.19 -4.59 12.96
C ASP A 316 -7.95 -3.30 13.32
N ALA A 317 -8.60 -2.67 12.35
CA ALA A 317 -9.36 -1.43 12.50
C ALA A 317 -10.87 -1.61 12.79
N ALA A 318 -11.44 -2.78 12.50
CA ALA A 318 -12.88 -3.02 12.56
C ALA A 318 -13.46 -2.77 13.98
N PRO A 319 -14.56 -2.00 14.14
CA PRO A 319 -15.06 -1.60 15.46
C PRO A 319 -15.63 -2.76 16.28
N ASP A 320 -16.23 -3.76 15.62
CA ASP A 320 -16.71 -4.99 16.25
C ASP A 320 -15.52 -5.91 16.57
N ARG A 321 -14.81 -5.61 17.68
CA ARG A 321 -13.58 -6.33 18.09
C ARG A 321 -13.82 -7.81 18.38
N THR A 322 -15.04 -8.21 18.76
CA THR A 322 -15.36 -9.61 19.06
C THR A 322 -15.56 -10.40 17.77
N TRP A 323 -16.23 -9.83 16.76
CA TRP A 323 -16.24 -10.40 15.41
C TRP A 323 -14.84 -10.42 14.81
N ALA A 324 -14.12 -9.30 14.84
CA ALA A 324 -12.82 -9.15 14.18
C ALA A 324 -11.80 -10.22 14.65
N ARG A 325 -11.74 -10.51 15.95
CA ARG A 325 -10.90 -11.60 16.50
C ARG A 325 -11.26 -12.97 15.92
N ARG A 326 -12.54 -13.36 15.94
CA ARG A 326 -12.99 -14.65 15.38
C ARG A 326 -12.70 -14.80 13.89
N GLN A 327 -12.83 -13.70 13.13
CA GLN A 327 -12.50 -13.70 11.70
C GLN A 327 -10.99 -13.79 11.47
N ALA A 328 -10.20 -13.07 12.28
CA ALA A 328 -8.74 -13.12 12.21
C ALA A 328 -8.22 -14.51 12.59
N GLU A 329 -8.78 -15.18 13.60
CA GLU A 329 -8.45 -16.57 13.95
C GLU A 329 -8.68 -17.51 12.74
N ARG A 330 -9.88 -17.50 12.14
CA ARG A 330 -10.18 -18.31 10.95
C ARG A 330 -9.26 -17.98 9.76
N LEU A 331 -8.95 -16.70 9.54
CA LEU A 331 -8.04 -16.29 8.47
C LEU A 331 -6.61 -16.77 8.73
N GLY A 332 -6.17 -16.79 9.99
CA GLY A 332 -4.90 -17.35 10.42
C GLY A 332 -4.81 -18.86 10.16
N ASP A 333 -5.86 -19.61 10.47
CA ASP A 333 -5.97 -21.04 10.13
C ASP A 333 -5.87 -21.26 8.61
N LEU A 334 -6.60 -20.46 7.82
CA LEU A 334 -6.58 -20.52 6.36
C LEU A 334 -5.20 -20.20 5.76
N VAL A 335 -4.48 -19.24 6.35
CA VAL A 335 -3.09 -18.87 6.00
C VAL A 335 -2.11 -20.02 6.31
N ARG A 336 -2.32 -20.73 7.44
CA ARG A 336 -1.52 -21.91 7.83
C ARG A 336 -1.80 -23.10 6.91
N GLU A 337 -3.07 -23.39 6.63
CA GLU A 337 -3.51 -24.47 5.75
C GLU A 337 -2.93 -24.32 4.33
N GLN A 338 -3.08 -23.14 3.74
CA GLN A 338 -2.58 -22.84 2.39
C GLN A 338 -1.06 -22.60 2.34
N ARG A 339 -0.38 -22.50 3.49
CA ARG A 339 1.08 -22.24 3.62
C ARG A 339 1.52 -20.96 2.92
N LEU A 340 0.77 -19.88 3.11
CA LEU A 340 0.97 -18.59 2.42
C LEU A 340 2.12 -17.73 2.97
N VAL A 341 2.75 -18.14 4.08
CA VAL A 341 3.77 -17.34 4.79
C VAL A 341 5.04 -18.15 5.03
N LEU A 342 6.19 -17.54 4.74
CA LEU A 342 7.54 -18.04 5.02
C LEU A 342 7.87 -17.94 6.51
N LEU A 343 7.45 -18.97 7.24
CA LEU A 343 7.69 -19.13 8.68
C LEU A 343 9.17 -19.42 9.01
N ASP A 344 9.94 -19.89 8.03
CA ASP A 344 11.31 -20.37 8.20
C ASP A 344 12.16 -20.04 6.97
N PRO A 345 12.90 -18.91 6.95
CA PRO A 345 13.64 -18.44 5.77
C PRO A 345 14.70 -19.40 5.23
N ASP A 346 15.21 -20.30 6.08
CA ASP A 346 16.18 -21.34 5.69
C ASP A 346 15.51 -22.53 4.95
N HIS A 347 14.16 -22.53 4.89
CA HIS A 347 13.34 -23.59 4.29
C HIS A 347 12.22 -23.03 3.37
N PRO A 348 12.57 -22.29 2.31
CA PRO A 348 11.60 -21.66 1.41
C PRO A 348 10.67 -22.66 0.69
N GLU A 349 11.12 -23.90 0.50
CA GLU A 349 10.34 -24.99 -0.12
C GLU A 349 9.06 -25.38 0.65
N ARG A 350 8.92 -24.93 1.91
CA ARG A 350 7.74 -25.20 2.74
C ARG A 350 6.57 -24.26 2.43
N VAL A 351 6.82 -23.15 1.76
CA VAL A 351 5.81 -22.16 1.36
C VAL A 351 5.18 -22.55 0.03
N ARG A 352 3.87 -22.34 -0.10
CA ARG A 352 3.20 -22.40 -1.39
C ARG A 352 3.16 -21.00 -1.98
N LEU A 353 4.00 -20.73 -2.99
CA LEU A 353 3.83 -19.54 -3.83
C LEU A 353 2.44 -19.61 -4.51
N ALA A 354 1.69 -18.53 -4.40
CA ALA A 354 0.37 -18.43 -5.03
C ALA A 354 0.53 -18.28 -6.56
N PRO A 355 -0.42 -18.78 -7.38
CA PRO A 355 -0.36 -18.62 -8.83
C PRO A 355 -0.24 -17.14 -9.24
N GLY A 356 0.67 -16.84 -10.16
CA GLY A 356 0.91 -15.48 -10.67
C GLY A 356 1.99 -14.67 -9.93
N TYR A 357 2.50 -15.16 -8.80
CA TYR A 357 3.56 -14.50 -8.03
C TYR A 357 4.95 -14.78 -8.64
N ALA A 358 5.90 -13.86 -8.49
CA ALA A 358 7.26 -14.04 -8.99
C ALA A 358 8.01 -15.16 -8.22
N PRO A 359 9.01 -15.80 -8.86
CA PRO A 359 9.93 -16.69 -8.16
C PRO A 359 10.62 -15.96 -7.01
N GLY A 360 10.42 -16.44 -5.78
CA GLY A 360 10.99 -15.82 -4.58
C GLY A 360 10.13 -14.72 -3.93
N GLU A 361 8.92 -14.46 -4.44
CA GLU A 361 7.95 -13.52 -3.87
C GLU A 361 7.27 -14.11 -2.61
N TYR A 362 8.09 -14.33 -1.59
CA TYR A 362 7.66 -14.84 -0.29
C TYR A 362 7.19 -13.70 0.60
N HIS A 363 6.12 -13.95 1.36
CA HIS A 363 5.68 -13.09 2.44
C HIS A 363 6.06 -13.71 3.78
N LEU A 364 6.60 -12.91 4.69
CA LEU A 364 7.05 -13.31 6.02
C LEU A 364 6.02 -12.90 7.10
N PRO A 365 6.14 -13.40 8.34
CA PRO A 365 5.22 -13.04 9.43
C PRO A 365 5.02 -11.53 9.63
N HIS A 366 6.05 -10.72 9.36
CA HIS A 366 5.98 -9.26 9.50
C HIS A 366 5.27 -8.56 8.32
N ASP A 367 5.14 -9.17 7.14
CA ASP A 367 4.36 -8.58 6.05
C ASP A 367 2.86 -8.65 6.31
N VAL A 368 2.46 -9.66 7.09
CA VAL A 368 1.09 -9.95 7.51
C VAL A 368 0.75 -9.29 8.84
N ALA A 369 1.69 -9.30 9.80
CA ALA A 369 1.61 -8.60 11.07
C ALA A 369 2.73 -7.55 11.18
N PRO A 370 2.60 -6.38 10.50
CA PRO A 370 3.65 -5.34 10.48
C PRO A 370 3.87 -4.64 11.81
N ARG A 371 2.99 -4.88 12.79
CA ARG A 371 3.07 -4.32 14.14
C ARG A 371 2.72 -5.39 15.19
N PRO A 372 3.28 -5.29 16.42
CA PRO A 372 2.99 -6.24 17.49
C PRO A 372 1.55 -6.16 18.04
N ASP A 373 0.82 -5.08 17.76
CA ASP A 373 -0.58 -4.87 18.18
C ASP A 373 -1.62 -5.40 17.17
N SER A 374 -1.18 -5.93 16.02
CA SER A 374 -2.05 -6.56 15.01
C SER A 374 -2.68 -7.86 15.51
N LEU A 375 -3.94 -8.12 15.17
CA LEU A 375 -4.62 -9.40 15.40
C LEU A 375 -3.85 -10.57 14.77
N ALA A 376 -3.21 -10.34 13.62
CA ALA A 376 -2.41 -11.36 12.94
C ALA A 376 -1.12 -11.72 13.67
N ARG A 377 -0.66 -10.91 14.65
CA ARG A 377 0.52 -11.24 15.47
C ARG A 377 0.33 -12.55 16.25
N ALA A 378 -0.91 -12.87 16.64
CA ALA A 378 -1.26 -14.12 17.33
C ALA A 378 -1.11 -15.37 16.45
N TRP A 379 -1.07 -15.23 15.11
CA TRP A 379 -0.93 -16.37 14.19
C TRP A 379 0.47 -16.97 14.17
N PHE A 380 1.46 -16.31 14.79
CA PHE A 380 2.88 -16.66 14.71
C PHE A 380 3.48 -16.81 16.11
N THR A 381 4.33 -17.81 16.30
CA THR A 381 5.11 -17.92 17.54
C THR A 381 6.21 -16.86 17.57
N ASP A 382 6.64 -16.46 18.76
CA ASP A 382 7.74 -15.49 18.92
C ASP A 382 9.01 -15.89 18.16
N ALA A 383 9.28 -17.20 18.07
CA ALA A 383 10.39 -17.73 17.29
C ALA A 383 10.21 -17.49 15.78
N GLN A 384 8.99 -17.68 15.25
CA GLN A 384 8.67 -17.43 13.83
C GLN A 384 8.75 -15.94 13.50
N THR A 385 8.14 -15.08 14.33
CA THR A 385 8.24 -13.62 14.19
C THR A 385 9.70 -13.15 14.27
N ARG A 386 10.49 -13.65 15.22
CA ARG A 386 11.92 -13.32 15.38
C ARG A 386 12.78 -13.79 14.21
N ARG A 387 12.49 -14.94 13.58
CA ARG A 387 13.16 -15.38 12.34
C ARG A 387 12.84 -14.43 11.18
N GLY A 388 11.56 -14.09 11.00
CA GLY A 388 11.13 -13.13 9.97
C GLY A 388 11.77 -11.76 10.15
N LEU A 389 11.80 -11.21 11.36
CA LEU A 389 12.43 -9.92 11.65
C LEU A 389 13.96 -9.94 11.48
N ARG A 390 14.63 -11.06 11.83
CA ARG A 390 16.06 -11.24 11.55
C ARG A 390 16.33 -11.27 10.04
N HIS A 391 15.51 -11.96 9.26
CA HIS A 391 15.62 -11.97 7.81
C HIS A 391 15.41 -10.56 7.23
N LEU A 392 14.41 -9.82 7.70
CA LEU A 392 14.19 -8.42 7.32
C LEU A 392 15.40 -7.55 7.65
N ALA A 393 15.93 -7.61 8.88
CA ALA A 393 17.12 -6.84 9.28
C ALA A 393 18.36 -7.19 8.43
N ALA A 394 18.53 -8.46 8.07
CA ALA A 394 19.64 -8.93 7.23
C ALA A 394 19.47 -8.59 5.73
N ALA A 395 18.27 -8.21 5.28
CA ALA A 395 17.98 -7.90 3.87
C ALA A 395 18.45 -6.50 3.43
N GLN A 396 19.02 -5.67 4.33
CA GLN A 396 19.60 -4.38 3.95
C GLN A 396 20.82 -4.56 3.04
N ARG A 397 20.69 -4.19 1.77
CA ARG A 397 21.75 -4.31 0.76
C ARG A 397 22.90 -3.34 1.03
N GLU A 398 24.05 -3.57 0.38
CA GLU A 398 25.25 -2.74 0.52
C GLU A 398 24.97 -1.23 0.31
N ASP A 399 24.17 -0.89 -0.70
CA ASP A 399 23.70 0.47 -1.00
C ASP A 399 22.84 1.11 0.10
N GLY A 400 22.41 0.34 1.10
CA GLY A 400 21.65 0.77 2.28
C GLY A 400 20.13 0.57 2.16
N GLY A 401 19.63 0.24 0.97
CA GLY A 401 18.21 0.03 0.72
C GLY A 401 17.78 -1.43 0.80
N TRP A 402 16.49 -1.67 1.01
CA TRP A 402 15.90 -3.01 0.91
C TRP A 402 15.54 -3.35 -0.54
N PRO A 403 15.55 -4.65 -0.93
CA PRO A 403 15.07 -5.10 -2.23
C PRO A 403 13.53 -5.09 -2.30
N ILE A 404 12.97 -4.94 -3.50
CA ILE A 404 11.62 -5.44 -3.79
C ILE A 404 11.68 -6.96 -3.95
N THR A 405 10.66 -7.66 -3.46
CA THR A 405 10.53 -9.13 -3.54
C THR A 405 9.59 -9.61 -4.65
N TRP A 406 8.86 -8.70 -5.28
CA TRP A 406 7.84 -8.99 -6.28
C TRP A 406 8.31 -8.76 -7.73
N ALA A 407 7.44 -9.15 -8.68
CA ALA A 407 7.68 -9.07 -10.11
C ALA A 407 8.05 -7.65 -10.60
N ARG A 408 9.04 -7.57 -11.51
CA ARG A 408 9.50 -6.32 -12.13
C ARG A 408 9.01 -6.26 -13.57
N TRP A 409 8.22 -5.25 -13.93
CA TRP A 409 7.75 -5.03 -15.30
C TRP A 409 8.44 -3.87 -16.01
N SER A 410 9.09 -2.97 -15.27
CA SER A 410 9.91 -1.89 -15.81
C SER A 410 11.17 -1.67 -14.97
N ALA A 411 12.22 -1.09 -15.58
CA ALA A 411 13.43 -0.72 -14.86
C ALA A 411 13.16 0.37 -13.79
N THR A 412 12.19 1.26 -14.05
CA THR A 412 11.82 2.37 -13.16
C THR A 412 11.09 1.87 -11.90
N THR A 413 10.29 0.80 -12.01
CA THR A 413 9.52 0.24 -10.89
C THR A 413 10.39 -0.07 -9.69
N GLU A 414 11.55 -0.72 -9.88
CA GLU A 414 12.45 -1.05 -8.78
C GLU A 414 13.05 0.21 -8.13
N VAL A 415 13.43 1.20 -8.94
CA VAL A 415 14.02 2.46 -8.45
C VAL A 415 13.01 3.25 -7.62
N GLU A 416 11.75 3.33 -8.06
CA GLU A 416 10.71 4.08 -7.35
C GLU A 416 10.12 3.32 -6.14
N ALA A 417 10.10 1.97 -6.16
CA ALA A 417 9.54 1.16 -5.08
C ALA A 417 10.50 0.91 -3.92
N ARG A 418 11.80 0.67 -4.18
CA ARG A 418 12.78 0.37 -3.12
C ARG A 418 12.86 1.44 -2.01
N PRO A 419 12.75 2.76 -2.29
CA PRO A 419 12.62 3.80 -1.27
C PRO A 419 11.44 3.57 -0.31
N GLY A 420 10.25 3.27 -0.84
CA GLY A 420 9.07 2.98 -0.03
C GLY A 420 9.22 1.70 0.80
N VAL A 421 9.79 0.63 0.21
CA VAL A 421 10.09 -0.62 0.93
C VAL A 421 11.12 -0.41 2.04
N THR A 422 12.13 0.42 1.81
CA THR A 422 13.16 0.76 2.81
C THR A 422 12.52 1.45 4.01
N LEU A 423 11.65 2.44 3.80
CA LEU A 423 10.88 3.06 4.90
C LEU A 423 9.98 2.05 5.62
N ALA A 424 9.26 1.19 4.89
CA ALA A 424 8.39 0.16 5.48
C ALA A 424 9.19 -0.85 6.34
N ALA A 425 10.38 -1.25 5.90
CA ALA A 425 11.28 -2.12 6.66
C ALA A 425 11.72 -1.47 7.98
N LEU A 426 12.23 -0.23 7.93
CA LEU A 426 12.63 0.52 9.14
C LEU A 426 11.46 0.71 10.11
N LEU A 427 10.27 1.06 9.60
CA LEU A 427 9.06 1.25 10.40
C LEU A 427 8.63 -0.06 11.10
N THR A 428 8.70 -1.18 10.39
CA THR A 428 8.37 -2.52 10.92
C THR A 428 9.35 -2.94 12.00
N LEU A 429 10.66 -2.84 11.75
CA LEU A 429 11.70 -3.16 12.74
C LEU A 429 11.55 -2.29 14.00
N ARG A 430 11.35 -0.98 13.82
CA ARG A 430 11.10 -0.01 14.91
C ARG A 430 9.81 -0.30 15.69
N ALA A 431 8.77 -0.82 15.06
CA ALA A 431 7.53 -1.19 15.74
C ALA A 431 7.74 -2.38 16.69
N TYR A 432 8.54 -3.37 16.28
CA TYR A 432 8.85 -4.53 17.11
C TYR A 432 9.88 -4.25 18.21
N ASP A 433 10.82 -3.31 18.00
CA ASP A 433 11.77 -2.85 19.04
C ASP A 433 11.12 -2.16 20.25
N ARG A 434 9.91 -1.63 20.08
CA ARG A 434 9.14 -0.97 21.15
C ARG A 434 8.34 -1.95 22.03
N THR A 435 8.50 -3.26 21.81
CA THR A 435 7.88 -4.31 22.62
C THR A 435 8.85 -4.72 23.74
N PRO A 436 8.42 -4.78 25.01
CA PRO A 436 9.28 -5.15 26.16
C PRO A 436 9.74 -6.62 26.16
#